data_AF-A0A2S1YHT6-F1
#
_entry.id   AF-A0A2S1YHT6-F1
#
_cell.length_a   1.000
_cell.length_b   1.000
_cell.length_c   1.000
_cell.angle_alpha   90.00
_cell.angle_beta   90.00
_cell.angle_gamma   90.00
#
_symmetry.space_group_name_H-M   'P 1'
#
loop_
_entity.id
_entity.type
_entity.pdbx_description
1 polymer ?
#
loop_
_entity_poly.entity_id
_entity_poly.type
_entity_poly.pdbx_seq_one_letter_code
_entity_poly.pdbx_strand_id
1 'polypeptide(L)'
;MKITELIEMIKQDKNCNVRPANHDIAMPANIPEDLKEFFELTDGIRLFEERSFGINIVGRKDFIPTNKRLYPPDDVMWEEIEDHVSNEWYLIAETEQLSQYISVDLTKERFGQCYDSFYETHSLEGDSAIVAKNFTDLLYNLYSNKGKHWYWLQPEFIKLGDAYDEPTL
;
A
#
# COMPACT_ATOMS: atom_id res chain seq x y z
N MET A 1 15.33 6.71 6.58
CA MET A 1 14.86 8.06 6.20
C MET A 1 13.55 8.29 6.94
N LYS A 2 13.25 9.51 7.38
CA LYS A 2 11.94 9.79 8.01
C LYS A 2 10.88 10.02 6.94
N ILE A 3 9.62 9.67 7.24
CA ILE A 3 8.50 9.87 6.30
C ILE A 3 8.31 11.36 5.95
N THR A 4 8.52 12.27 6.90
CA THR A 4 8.53 13.72 6.69
C THR A 4 9.56 14.18 5.67
N GLU A 5 10.81 13.70 5.79
CA GLU A 5 11.88 14.01 4.85
C GLU A 5 11.55 13.50 3.45
N LEU A 6 11.00 12.28 3.35
CA LEU A 6 10.59 11.68 2.08
C LEU A 6 9.45 12.45 1.41
N ILE A 7 8.42 12.86 2.16
CA ILE A 7 7.32 13.68 1.65
C ILE A 7 7.85 15.02 1.11
N GLU A 8 8.74 15.69 1.85
CA GLU A 8 9.33 16.96 1.40
C GLU A 8 10.16 16.78 0.13
N MET A 9 10.89 15.67 -0.01
CA MET A 9 11.58 15.34 -1.27
C MET A 9 10.59 15.15 -2.43
N ILE A 10 9.51 14.39 -2.21
CA ILE A 10 8.50 14.11 -3.24
C ILE A 10 7.76 15.40 -3.66
N LYS A 11 7.48 16.31 -2.73
CA LYS A 11 6.85 17.62 -3.02
C LYS A 11 7.66 18.46 -4.02
N GLN A 12 8.98 18.30 -4.07
CA GLN A 12 9.85 19.03 -4.99
C GLN A 12 9.95 18.36 -6.38
N ASP A 13 9.48 17.12 -6.53
CA ASP A 13 9.51 16.42 -7.82
C ASP A 13 8.27 16.77 -8.64
N LYS A 14 8.48 17.46 -9.77
CA LYS A 14 7.42 17.84 -10.72
C LYS A 14 6.66 16.67 -11.35
N ASN A 15 7.18 15.45 -11.27
CA ASN A 15 6.50 14.25 -11.76
C ASN A 15 5.60 13.61 -10.69
N CYS A 16 5.56 14.17 -9.49
CA CYS A 16 4.72 13.72 -8.39
C CYS A 16 3.74 14.83 -7.99
N ASN A 17 2.60 14.44 -7.43
CA ASN A 17 1.63 15.36 -6.88
C ASN A 17 1.24 14.92 -5.47
N VAL A 18 1.67 15.69 -4.46
CA VAL A 18 1.30 15.48 -3.06
C VAL A 18 0.03 16.26 -2.77
N ARG A 19 -1.03 15.55 -2.35
CA ARG A 19 -2.31 16.18 -1.99
C ARG A 19 -2.24 16.68 -0.55
N PRO A 20 -2.76 17.88 -0.25
CA PRO A 20 -2.77 18.41 1.11
C PRO A 20 -3.59 17.51 2.02
N ALA A 21 -3.23 17.45 3.31
CA ALA A 21 -3.95 16.66 4.30
C ALA A 21 -5.44 17.01 4.37
N ASN A 22 -6.26 15.99 4.60
CA ASN A 22 -7.69 16.09 4.85
C ASN A 22 -7.99 15.42 6.19
N HIS A 23 -8.43 16.20 7.18
CA HIS A 23 -8.69 15.71 8.53
C HIS A 23 -10.16 15.41 8.80
N ASP A 24 -11.04 15.59 7.80
CA ASP A 24 -12.49 15.40 7.95
C ASP A 24 -12.87 13.90 8.00
N ILE A 25 -11.96 13.03 7.58
CA ILE A 25 -12.15 11.57 7.57
C ILE A 25 -11.33 10.96 8.72
N ALA A 26 -12.05 10.26 9.60
CA ALA A 26 -11.44 9.53 10.71
C ALA A 26 -10.63 8.34 10.20
N MET A 27 -9.45 8.15 10.80
CA MET A 27 -8.60 6.99 10.54
C MET A 27 -8.93 5.85 11.50
N PRO A 28 -8.61 4.58 11.16
CA PRO A 28 -8.64 3.48 12.12
C PRO A 28 -7.79 3.81 13.36
N ALA A 29 -8.22 3.32 14.52
CA ALA A 29 -7.54 3.63 15.79
C ALA A 29 -6.13 3.01 15.87
N ASN A 30 -5.92 1.86 15.23
CA ASN A 30 -4.65 1.14 15.23
C ASN A 30 -3.98 1.24 13.85
N ILE A 31 -3.17 2.28 13.65
CA ILE A 31 -2.37 2.46 12.43
C ILE A 31 -0.89 2.65 12.77
N PRO A 32 0.04 2.18 11.93
CA PRO A 32 1.46 2.44 12.08
C PRO A 32 1.78 3.94 12.19
N GLU A 33 2.78 4.29 13.00
CA GLU A 33 3.10 5.70 13.27
C GLU A 33 3.55 6.44 12.01
N ASP A 34 4.24 5.77 11.08
CA ASP A 34 4.65 6.38 9.81
C ASP A 34 3.47 6.66 8.87
N LEU A 35 2.45 5.78 8.83
CA LEU A 35 1.18 6.03 8.16
C LEU A 35 0.39 7.16 8.80
N LYS A 36 0.37 7.21 10.13
CA LYS A 36 -0.28 8.31 10.86
C LYS A 36 0.35 9.64 10.49
N GLU A 37 1.67 9.75 10.57
CA GLU A 37 2.42 10.95 10.19
C GLU A 37 2.18 11.31 8.71
N PHE A 38 2.13 10.31 7.81
CA PHE A 38 1.79 10.52 6.40
C PHE A 38 0.39 11.15 6.21
N PHE A 39 -0.64 10.61 6.87
CA PHE A 39 -2.00 11.12 6.75
C PHE A 39 -2.22 12.44 7.50
N GLU A 40 -1.37 12.79 8.46
CA GLU A 40 -1.35 14.13 9.07
C GLU A 40 -0.80 15.19 8.11
N LEU A 41 0.09 14.79 7.19
CA LEU A 41 0.77 15.70 6.28
C LEU A 41 0.17 15.73 4.87
N THR A 42 -0.55 14.68 4.47
CA THR A 42 -1.04 14.49 3.11
C THR A 42 -2.39 13.77 3.09
N ASP A 43 -3.14 13.93 1.99
CA ASP A 43 -4.31 13.09 1.67
C ASP A 43 -4.02 12.22 0.43
N GLY A 44 -2.83 11.61 0.43
CA GLY A 44 -2.35 10.76 -0.66
C GLY A 44 -1.40 11.46 -1.63
N ILE A 45 -0.78 10.67 -2.50
CA ILE A 45 0.26 11.12 -3.44
C ILE A 45 0.08 10.41 -4.79
N ARG A 46 0.10 11.16 -5.90
CA ARG A 46 0.27 10.58 -7.24
C ARG A 46 1.75 10.53 -7.58
N LEU A 47 2.30 9.34 -7.76
CA LEU A 47 3.70 9.12 -8.13
C LEU A 47 3.80 8.81 -9.62
N PHE A 48 4.46 9.69 -10.38
CA PHE A 48 4.81 9.47 -11.80
C PHE A 48 3.61 9.10 -12.69
N GLU A 49 2.48 9.81 -12.55
CA GLU A 49 1.19 9.52 -13.23
C GLU A 49 1.33 9.35 -14.76
N GLU A 50 2.25 10.07 -15.40
CA GLU A 50 2.53 9.99 -16.84
C GLU A 50 3.43 8.80 -17.25
N ARG A 51 3.75 7.89 -16.33
CA ARG A 51 4.58 6.70 -16.59
C ARG A 51 3.74 5.43 -16.57
N SER A 52 4.20 4.41 -17.29
CA SER A 52 3.50 3.13 -17.40
C SER A 52 3.23 2.46 -16.05
N PHE A 53 4.11 2.64 -15.07
CA PHE A 53 3.94 2.14 -13.69
C PHE A 53 3.77 3.29 -12.70
N GLY A 54 3.13 4.38 -13.13
CA GLY A 54 2.63 5.41 -12.21
C GLY A 54 1.62 4.80 -11.23
N ILE A 55 1.66 5.25 -9.99
CA ILE A 55 0.82 4.69 -8.91
C ILE A 55 0.30 5.79 -7.99
N ASN A 56 -0.92 5.62 -7.50
CA ASN A 56 -1.55 6.52 -6.54
C ASN A 56 -1.43 5.93 -5.14
N ILE A 57 -0.78 6.64 -4.23
CA ILE A 57 -0.91 6.44 -2.78
C ILE A 57 -2.24 7.05 -2.36
N VAL A 58 -3.08 6.24 -1.74
CA VAL A 58 -4.47 6.62 -1.48
C VAL A 58 -4.59 7.65 -0.35
N GLY A 59 -5.69 8.40 -0.36
CA GLY A 59 -6.05 9.32 0.71
C GLY A 59 -6.89 8.63 1.79
N ARG A 60 -7.24 9.36 2.85
CA ARG A 60 -7.99 8.81 4.00
C ARG A 60 -9.32 8.19 3.60
N LYS A 61 -9.99 8.76 2.59
CA LYS A 61 -11.28 8.26 2.08
C LYS A 61 -11.19 6.84 1.54
N ASP A 62 -10.10 6.55 0.84
CA ASP A 62 -9.89 5.32 0.10
C ASP A 62 -8.98 4.35 0.89
N PHE A 63 -8.50 4.75 2.07
CA PHE A 63 -7.84 3.90 3.05
C PHE A 63 -8.87 3.00 3.76
N ILE A 64 -9.38 2.03 3.03
CA ILE A 64 -10.39 1.06 3.46
C ILE A 64 -9.82 -0.37 3.35
N PRO A 65 -10.47 -1.38 3.96
CA PRO A 65 -10.08 -2.77 3.75
C PRO A 65 -9.94 -3.11 2.26
N THR A 66 -8.81 -3.71 1.87
CA THR A 66 -8.50 -4.02 0.47
C THR A 66 -9.54 -4.97 -0.13
N ASN A 67 -10.05 -5.93 0.64
CA ASN A 67 -11.15 -6.81 0.21
C ASN A 67 -12.40 -6.02 -0.22
N LYS A 68 -12.76 -4.92 0.47
CA LYS A 68 -13.89 -4.04 0.10
C LYS A 68 -13.67 -3.28 -1.20
N ARG A 69 -12.40 -3.05 -1.56
CA ARG A 69 -12.02 -2.38 -2.80
C ARG A 69 -12.07 -3.33 -4.00
N LEU A 70 -11.56 -4.55 -3.83
CA LEU A 70 -11.38 -5.53 -4.90
C LEU A 70 -12.67 -6.28 -5.21
N TYR A 71 -13.41 -6.65 -4.16
CA TYR A 71 -14.66 -7.35 -4.27
C TYR A 71 -15.74 -6.34 -3.86
N PRO A 72 -16.64 -5.88 -4.74
CA PRO A 72 -17.78 -5.06 -4.35
C PRO A 72 -18.91 -5.93 -3.76
N PRO A 73 -19.88 -5.37 -3.02
CA PRO A 73 -20.92 -6.12 -2.30
C PRO A 73 -21.83 -7.01 -3.17
N ASP A 74 -21.87 -6.75 -4.48
CA ASP A 74 -22.64 -7.53 -5.46
C ASP A 74 -21.84 -8.70 -6.04
N ASP A 75 -20.57 -8.85 -5.64
CA ASP A 75 -19.70 -9.94 -6.05
C ASP A 75 -19.97 -11.18 -5.19
N VAL A 76 -20.19 -12.33 -5.82
CA VAL A 76 -20.51 -13.61 -5.15
C VAL A 76 -19.33 -14.09 -4.28
N MET A 77 -18.14 -13.53 -4.49
CA MET A 77 -16.92 -13.80 -3.72
C MET A 77 -16.87 -13.08 -2.36
N TRP A 78 -17.86 -12.25 -2.01
CA TRP A 78 -17.89 -11.43 -0.79
C TRP A 78 -18.34 -12.16 0.50
N GLU A 79 -18.00 -13.44 0.64
CA GLU A 79 -18.06 -14.04 1.98
C GLU A 79 -16.79 -13.63 2.69
N GLU A 80 -16.87 -12.66 3.63
CA GLU A 80 -15.78 -12.40 4.60
C GLU A 80 -15.43 -13.75 5.24
N ILE A 81 -14.32 -14.34 4.79
CA ILE A 81 -13.82 -15.58 5.38
C ILE A 81 -13.31 -15.19 6.76
N GLU A 82 -14.01 -15.64 7.79
CA GLU A 82 -13.63 -15.41 9.18
C GLU A 82 -12.16 -15.83 9.37
N ASP A 83 -11.38 -14.98 10.05
CA ASP A 83 -9.95 -15.17 10.31
C ASP A 83 -9.03 -15.26 9.08
N HIS A 84 -9.47 -14.81 7.90
CA HIS A 84 -8.58 -14.74 6.74
C HIS A 84 -7.46 -13.71 6.94
N VAL A 85 -6.25 -14.05 6.49
CA VAL A 85 -5.03 -13.25 6.69
C VAL A 85 -5.17 -11.81 6.16
N SER A 86 -6.01 -11.60 5.13
CA SER A 86 -6.20 -10.30 4.49
C SER A 86 -7.34 -9.44 5.06
N ASN A 87 -8.03 -9.89 6.12
CA ASN A 87 -9.18 -9.15 6.65
C ASN A 87 -8.82 -7.78 7.22
N GLU A 88 -7.64 -7.66 7.83
CA GLU A 88 -7.10 -6.41 8.38
C GLU A 88 -6.07 -5.76 7.45
N TRP A 89 -6.12 -6.08 6.16
CA TRP A 89 -5.31 -5.44 5.13
C TRP A 89 -6.04 -4.23 4.55
N TYR A 90 -5.39 -3.08 4.60
CA TYR A 90 -5.96 -1.81 4.14
C TYR A 90 -5.28 -1.37 2.87
N LEU A 91 -6.05 -0.86 1.91
CA LEU A 91 -5.52 -0.34 0.66
C LEU A 91 -4.62 0.86 0.95
N ILE A 92 -3.38 0.83 0.45
CA ILE A 92 -2.45 1.96 0.60
C ILE A 92 -1.96 2.54 -0.72
N ALA A 93 -1.94 1.74 -1.79
CA ALA A 93 -1.65 2.24 -3.13
C ALA A 93 -2.39 1.46 -4.22
N GLU A 94 -2.66 2.11 -5.34
CA GLU A 94 -3.33 1.47 -6.48
C GLU A 94 -2.98 2.11 -7.83
N THR A 95 -3.13 1.31 -8.88
CA THR A 95 -3.32 1.77 -10.26
C THR A 95 -4.30 0.83 -10.96
N GLU A 96 -5.55 1.29 -11.10
CA GLU A 96 -6.62 0.48 -11.69
C GLU A 96 -6.27 0.02 -13.12
N GLN A 97 -5.56 0.85 -13.88
CA GLN A 97 -5.17 0.53 -15.26
C GLN A 97 -4.32 -0.75 -15.36
N LEU A 98 -3.52 -1.03 -14.33
CA LEU A 98 -2.70 -2.25 -14.27
C LEU A 98 -3.29 -3.30 -13.32
N SER A 99 -4.48 -3.07 -12.76
CA SER A 99 -5.08 -3.92 -11.73
C SER A 99 -4.14 -4.20 -10.55
N GLN A 100 -3.22 -3.29 -10.29
CA GLN A 100 -2.23 -3.41 -9.23
C GLN A 100 -2.70 -2.63 -8.02
N TYR A 101 -2.74 -3.33 -6.89
CA TYR A 101 -3.01 -2.75 -5.58
C TYR A 101 -1.88 -3.13 -4.64
N ILE A 102 -1.73 -2.34 -3.59
CA ILE A 102 -0.81 -2.61 -2.50
C ILE A 102 -1.59 -2.40 -1.22
N SER A 103 -1.54 -3.38 -0.34
CA SER A 103 -2.17 -3.32 0.96
C SER A 103 -1.14 -3.11 2.07
N VAL A 104 -1.60 -2.66 3.23
CA VAL A 104 -0.83 -2.61 4.48
C VAL A 104 -1.56 -3.38 5.57
N ASP A 105 -0.80 -4.15 6.34
CA ASP A 105 -1.30 -4.96 7.44
C ASP A 105 -1.51 -4.13 8.71
N LEU A 106 -2.70 -4.19 9.31
CA LEU A 106 -2.99 -3.59 10.61
C LEU A 106 -3.10 -4.61 11.76
N THR A 107 -2.87 -5.90 11.51
CA THR A 107 -2.75 -6.92 12.56
C THR A 107 -1.52 -6.69 13.42
N LYS A 108 -1.53 -7.23 14.64
CA LYS A 108 -0.44 -7.05 15.59
C LYS A 108 0.84 -7.76 15.14
N GLU A 109 0.70 -8.91 14.51
CA GLU A 109 1.77 -9.83 14.14
C GLU A 109 2.61 -9.29 12.97
N ARG A 110 2.00 -8.49 12.09
CA ARG A 110 2.62 -8.00 10.84
C ARG A 110 2.48 -6.49 10.67
N PHE A 111 2.21 -5.78 11.76
CA PHE A 111 1.82 -4.38 11.78
C PHE A 111 2.70 -3.47 10.89
N GLY A 112 2.12 -2.95 9.81
CA GLY A 112 2.76 -2.07 8.84
C GLY A 112 3.42 -2.75 7.65
N GLN A 113 3.51 -4.08 7.60
CA GLN A 113 3.98 -4.79 6.40
C GLN A 113 3.08 -4.49 5.21
N CYS A 114 3.67 -4.35 4.03
CA CYS A 114 2.92 -4.07 2.80
C CYS A 114 3.04 -5.24 1.84
N TYR A 115 1.93 -5.58 1.16
CA TYR A 115 1.86 -6.73 0.27
C TYR A 115 1.50 -6.35 -1.15
N ASP A 116 2.02 -7.13 -2.09
CA ASP A 116 1.49 -7.18 -3.44
C ASP A 116 0.04 -7.69 -3.37
N SER A 117 -0.90 -6.86 -3.83
CA SER A 117 -2.33 -7.16 -3.86
C SER A 117 -2.86 -7.06 -5.29
N PHE A 118 -2.11 -7.60 -6.26
CA PHE A 118 -2.58 -7.72 -7.63
C PHE A 118 -3.96 -8.41 -7.68
N TYR A 119 -4.89 -7.88 -8.48
CA TYR A 119 -6.31 -8.27 -8.44
C TYR A 119 -6.55 -9.79 -8.52
N GLU A 120 -5.81 -10.50 -9.38
CA GLU A 120 -6.02 -11.94 -9.61
C GLU A 120 -5.39 -12.83 -8.53
N THR A 121 -4.43 -12.31 -7.77
CA THR A 121 -3.63 -13.09 -6.81
C THR A 121 -3.68 -12.54 -5.39
N HIS A 122 -4.54 -11.55 -5.16
CA HIS A 122 -4.71 -10.94 -3.85
C HIS A 122 -5.05 -12.02 -2.83
N SER A 123 -4.27 -12.05 -1.74
CA SER A 123 -4.42 -12.97 -0.62
C SER A 123 -4.40 -14.45 -1.03
N LEU A 124 -3.62 -14.78 -2.07
CA LEU A 124 -3.30 -16.15 -2.45
C LEU A 124 -1.93 -16.56 -1.88
N GLU A 125 -1.84 -17.74 -1.28
CA GLU A 125 -0.60 -18.30 -0.75
C GLU A 125 0.45 -18.47 -1.84
N GLY A 126 1.63 -17.88 -1.63
CA GLY A 126 2.73 -17.89 -2.59
C GLY A 126 2.71 -16.75 -3.63
N ASP A 127 1.62 -15.99 -3.70
CA ASP A 127 1.46 -14.82 -4.57
C ASP A 127 1.10 -13.53 -3.79
N SER A 128 1.23 -13.56 -2.46
CA SER A 128 0.98 -12.44 -1.54
C SER A 128 2.31 -11.89 -0.99
N ALA A 129 3.20 -11.54 -1.91
CA ALA A 129 4.57 -11.17 -1.59
C ALA A 129 4.65 -9.95 -0.67
N ILE A 130 5.51 -10.00 0.35
CA ILE A 130 5.86 -8.84 1.16
C ILE A 130 6.73 -7.91 0.30
N VAL A 131 6.20 -6.72 -0.02
CA VAL A 131 6.91 -5.73 -0.86
C VAL A 131 7.64 -4.69 -0.02
N ALA A 132 7.19 -4.44 1.22
CA ALA A 132 7.87 -3.56 2.16
C ALA A 132 7.60 -3.95 3.62
N LYS A 133 8.53 -3.60 4.51
CA LYS A 133 8.41 -3.87 5.96
C LYS A 133 7.58 -2.84 6.72
N ASN A 134 7.46 -1.64 6.16
CA ASN A 134 6.68 -0.52 6.67
C ASN A 134 6.32 0.40 5.50
N PHE A 135 5.43 1.36 5.75
CA PHE A 135 4.95 2.27 4.72
C PHE A 135 6.03 3.23 4.21
N THR A 136 6.94 3.67 5.07
CA THR A 136 8.05 4.55 4.66
C THR A 136 8.95 3.87 3.63
N ASP A 137 9.28 2.60 3.84
CA ASP A 137 10.08 1.80 2.91
C ASP A 137 9.32 1.58 1.58
N LEU A 138 8.02 1.30 1.65
CA LEU A 138 7.17 1.19 0.46
C LEU A 138 7.22 2.48 -0.37
N LEU A 139 6.93 3.63 0.26
CA LEU A 139 6.90 4.92 -0.41
C LEU A 139 8.27 5.27 -1.00
N TYR A 140 9.36 4.99 -0.26
CA TYR A 140 10.71 5.25 -0.72
C TYR A 140 11.06 4.42 -1.96
N ASN A 141 10.74 3.13 -1.95
CA ASN A 141 11.03 2.22 -3.06
C ASN A 141 10.20 2.58 -4.31
N LEU A 142 8.90 2.86 -4.15
CA LEU A 142 8.04 3.33 -5.24
C LEU A 142 8.56 4.64 -5.85
N TYR A 143 8.92 5.60 -5.00
CA TYR A 143 9.46 6.88 -5.44
C TYR A 143 10.80 6.73 -6.17
N SER A 144 11.74 5.99 -5.58
CA SER A 144 13.09 5.78 -6.12
C SER A 144 13.08 5.05 -7.46
N ASN A 145 12.07 4.21 -7.67
CA ASN A 145 11.86 3.44 -8.89
C ASN A 145 11.36 4.28 -10.08
N LYS A 146 10.82 5.48 -9.84
CA LYS A 146 10.44 6.45 -10.90
C LYS A 146 9.38 5.95 -11.89
N GLY A 147 8.47 5.08 -11.42
CA GLY A 147 7.38 4.53 -12.23
C GLY A 147 7.84 3.70 -13.43
N LYS A 148 9.00 3.02 -13.33
CA LYS A 148 9.59 2.24 -14.43
C LYS A 148 9.03 0.82 -14.56
N HIS A 149 8.80 0.16 -13.43
CA HIS A 149 8.34 -1.23 -13.28
C HIS A 149 7.91 -1.46 -11.82
N TRP A 150 7.38 -2.63 -11.46
CA TRP A 150 7.27 -2.99 -10.04
C TRP A 150 8.65 -3.37 -9.50
N TYR A 151 9.11 -2.67 -8.45
CA TYR A 151 10.48 -2.83 -7.96
C TYR A 151 10.72 -4.23 -7.36
N TRP A 152 9.68 -4.83 -6.77
CA TRP A 152 9.75 -6.15 -6.14
C TRP A 152 9.82 -7.31 -7.16
N LEU A 153 9.55 -7.03 -8.44
CA LEU A 153 9.70 -8.00 -9.54
C LEU A 153 11.09 -7.98 -10.17
N GLN A 154 11.99 -7.10 -9.73
CA GLN A 154 13.34 -7.03 -10.30
C GLN A 154 14.24 -8.15 -9.75
N PRO A 155 15.17 -8.69 -10.57
CA PRO A 155 16.10 -9.73 -10.12
C PRO A 155 16.94 -9.34 -8.89
N GLU A 156 17.22 -8.05 -8.73
CA GLU A 156 18.02 -7.51 -7.63
C GLU A 156 17.23 -7.31 -6.34
N PHE A 157 15.89 -7.43 -6.38
CA PHE A 157 15.08 -7.30 -5.19
C PHE A 157 15.27 -8.50 -4.26
N ILE A 158 15.69 -8.22 -3.03
CA ILE A 158 15.80 -9.24 -1.99
C ILE A 158 14.38 -9.53 -1.49
N LYS A 159 13.85 -10.71 -1.84
CA LYS A 159 12.53 -11.17 -1.39
C LYS A 159 12.42 -11.08 0.14
N LEU A 160 11.30 -10.53 0.61
CA LEU A 160 11.02 -10.33 2.03
C LEU A 160 10.15 -11.44 2.64
N GLY A 161 9.68 -12.37 1.81
CA GLY A 161 8.75 -13.43 2.19
C GLY A 161 7.36 -13.21 1.60
N ASP A 162 6.42 -14.00 2.08
CA ASP A 162 5.01 -14.00 1.70
C ASP A 162 4.12 -13.81 2.95
N ALA A 163 2.89 -13.34 2.77
CA ALA A 163 1.90 -13.19 3.83
C ALA A 163 1.64 -14.48 4.64
N TYR A 164 1.87 -15.64 4.04
CA TYR A 164 1.64 -16.95 4.66
C TYR A 164 2.89 -17.53 5.35
N ASP A 165 4.07 -16.90 5.20
CA ASP A 165 5.28 -17.30 5.93
C ASP A 165 5.15 -17.00 7.43
N GLU A 166 5.74 -17.80 8.32
CA GLU A 166 5.70 -17.54 9.77
C GLU A 166 6.15 -16.09 10.11
N PRO A 167 5.38 -15.34 10.92
CA PRO A 167 5.78 -14.00 11.33
C PRO A 167 7.14 -14.04 12.03
N THR A 168 8.12 -13.33 11.48
CA THR A 168 9.41 -13.15 12.16
C THR A 168 9.22 -12.16 13.31
N LEU A 169 9.16 -12.68 14.54
CA LEU A 169 9.13 -11.93 15.81
C LEU A 169 10.28 -10.92 15.96
#